data_AF-A0A2N2MNV2-F1
#
_entry.id   AF-A0A2N2MNV2-F1
#
_cell.length_a   1.000
_cell.length_b   1.000
_cell.length_c   1.000
_cell.angle_alpha   90.00
_cell.angle_beta   90.00
_cell.angle_gamma   90.00
#
_symmetry.space_group_name_H-M   'P 1'
#
loop_
_entity.id
_entity.type
_entity.pdbx_description
1 polymer ?
#
loop_
_entity_poly.entity_id
_entity_poly.type
_entity_poly.pdbx_seq_one_letter_code
_entity_poly.pdbx_strand_id
1 'polypeptide(L)'
;MPWLYDSASQIFISFDDARSLEAKAGYVKDKGLAGVMIWEISQGDQSLVDGIYAGFANGGPAKPTLMPKVLVPRPFEARLHAVNNINVDGQLTDWSETPDFVLDQESQVVFTAAANSWSGPEDLSANAWAGWTSEGLYFAFKVTDDQHVQSAADDTLWHGDHMEIQLDTQMDEDYDNPGMNDDDFQIGLSLGNLAQVSSIGYAWFNGAFTPGEIQGLEMAYTMTDTGYILEAFIPLEALSGISLAEGAVFGMNISPSDSDTIGGSQETMLSTSSIRTYADPRTFGKITLVK
;
A
#
# COMPACT_ATOMS: atom_id res chain seq x y z
N MET A 1 28.49 -20.77 -24.11
CA MET A 1 27.28 -20.92 -23.26
C MET A 1 27.76 -20.96 -21.81
N PRO A 2 27.56 -19.90 -21.02
CA PRO A 2 28.19 -19.76 -19.69
C PRO A 2 27.50 -20.55 -18.58
N TRP A 3 26.37 -21.20 -18.86
CA TRP A 3 25.66 -22.04 -17.90
C TRP A 3 24.74 -23.06 -18.60
N LEU A 4 24.33 -24.06 -17.83
CA LEU A 4 23.33 -25.07 -18.15
C LEU A 4 22.39 -25.21 -16.94
N TYR A 5 21.08 -25.14 -17.17
CA TYR A 5 20.08 -25.38 -16.13
C TYR A 5 19.17 -26.52 -16.56
N ASP A 6 18.96 -27.49 -15.67
CA ASP A 6 17.96 -28.53 -15.83
C ASP A 6 16.79 -28.27 -14.87
N SER A 7 15.64 -27.92 -15.44
CA SER A 7 14.43 -27.58 -14.67
C SER A 7 13.81 -28.77 -13.94
N ALA A 8 14.08 -30.02 -14.38
CA ALA A 8 13.52 -31.20 -13.74
C ALA A 8 14.29 -31.60 -12.47
N SER A 9 15.62 -31.47 -12.49
CA SER A 9 16.47 -31.74 -11.33
C SER A 9 16.80 -30.50 -10.49
N GLN A 10 16.40 -29.31 -10.96
CA GLN A 10 16.79 -28.01 -10.41
C GLN A 10 18.31 -27.83 -10.27
N ILE A 11 19.09 -28.47 -11.15
CA ILE A 11 20.55 -28.35 -11.17
C ILE A 11 20.95 -27.20 -12.08
N PHE A 12 21.73 -26.28 -11.52
CA PHE A 12 22.37 -25.18 -12.24
C PHE A 12 23.89 -25.41 -12.28
N ILE A 13 24.44 -25.52 -13.49
CA ILE A 13 25.87 -25.64 -13.74
C ILE A 13 26.30 -24.34 -14.42
N SER A 14 27.12 -23.53 -13.74
CA SER A 14 27.76 -22.36 -14.35
C SER A 14 29.25 -22.60 -14.58
N PHE A 15 29.77 -21.99 -15.64
CA PHE A 15 31.19 -21.89 -15.90
C PHE A 15 31.63 -20.43 -15.73
N ASP A 16 32.83 -20.24 -15.20
CA ASP A 16 33.45 -18.93 -15.16
C ASP A 16 34.19 -18.64 -16.47
N ASP A 17 34.04 -17.41 -16.95
CA ASP A 17 34.86 -16.84 -18.01
C ASP A 17 35.65 -15.64 -17.47
N ALA A 18 36.53 -15.06 -18.28
CA ALA A 18 37.34 -13.92 -17.86
C ALA A 18 36.49 -12.74 -17.35
N ARG A 19 35.31 -12.53 -17.94
CA ARG A 19 34.41 -11.42 -17.57
C ARG A 19 33.70 -11.68 -16.24
N SER A 20 33.24 -12.90 -15.99
CA SER A 20 32.61 -13.25 -14.71
C SER A 20 33.62 -13.19 -13.56
N LEU A 21 34.87 -13.61 -13.81
CA LEU A 21 35.95 -13.49 -12.83
C LEU A 21 36.37 -12.05 -12.58
N GLU A 22 36.41 -11.20 -13.62
CA GLU A 22 36.58 -9.75 -13.47
C GLU A 22 35.47 -9.16 -12.58
N ALA A 23 34.21 -9.52 -12.83
CA ALA A 23 33.09 -9.04 -12.02
C ALA A 23 33.15 -9.49 -10.56
N LYS A 24 33.50 -10.75 -10.30
CA LYS A 24 33.63 -11.31 -8.94
C LYS A 24 34.78 -10.64 -8.17
N ALA A 25 35.96 -10.49 -8.79
CA ALA A 25 37.09 -9.82 -8.16
C ALA A 25 36.82 -8.32 -7.94
N GLY A 26 36.13 -7.67 -8.87
CA GLY A 26 35.62 -6.30 -8.71
C GLY A 26 34.68 -6.16 -7.51
N TYR A 27 33.74 -7.09 -7.34
CA TYR A 27 32.84 -7.11 -6.18
C TYR A 27 33.60 -7.29 -4.86
N VAL A 28 34.59 -8.19 -4.81
CA VAL A 28 35.45 -8.40 -3.64
C VAL A 28 36.16 -7.11 -3.25
N LYS A 29 36.69 -6.37 -4.23
CA LYS A 29 37.28 -5.04 -4.01
C LYS A 29 36.26 -4.02 -3.50
N ASP A 30 35.13 -3.89 -4.18
CA ASP A 30 34.08 -2.90 -3.87
C ASP A 30 33.51 -3.10 -2.47
N LYS A 31 33.42 -4.35 -1.99
CA LYS A 31 32.92 -4.69 -0.66
C LYS A 31 34.00 -4.75 0.42
N GLY A 32 35.26 -4.49 0.09
CA GLY A 32 36.38 -4.54 1.05
C GLY A 32 36.65 -5.93 1.61
N LEU A 33 36.38 -6.99 0.83
CA LEU A 33 36.60 -8.38 1.24
C LEU A 33 38.08 -8.77 1.08
N ALA A 34 38.53 -9.75 1.87
CA ALA A 34 39.95 -10.09 2.01
C ALA A 34 40.63 -10.66 0.76
N GLY A 35 39.86 -11.17 -0.21
CA GLY A 35 40.39 -11.72 -1.46
C GLY A 35 39.47 -12.74 -2.12
N VAL A 36 39.99 -13.39 -3.16
CA VAL A 36 39.34 -14.47 -3.89
C VAL A 36 40.08 -15.78 -3.59
N MET A 37 39.35 -16.86 -3.32
CA MET A 37 39.88 -18.22 -3.25
C MET A 37 39.55 -18.97 -4.53
N ILE A 38 40.54 -19.65 -5.11
CA ILE A 38 40.37 -20.53 -6.27
C ILE A 38 40.65 -21.95 -5.81
N TRP A 39 39.66 -22.82 -5.93
CA TRP A 39 39.80 -24.24 -5.57
C TRP A 39 40.72 -24.99 -6.54
N GLU A 40 40.54 -24.76 -7.85
CA GLU A 40 41.28 -25.42 -8.93
C GLU A 40 41.22 -24.54 -10.19
N ILE A 41 42.30 -24.52 -10.99
CA ILE A 41 42.34 -23.87 -12.32
C ILE A 41 42.89 -24.78 -13.43
N SER A 42 42.99 -26.09 -13.18
CA SER A 42 43.71 -27.02 -14.07
C SER A 42 43.10 -27.13 -15.48
N GLN A 43 41.81 -26.84 -15.61
CA GLN A 43 41.05 -26.86 -16.86
C GLN A 43 40.81 -25.45 -17.45
N GLY A 44 41.38 -24.42 -16.82
CA GLY A 44 41.31 -23.02 -17.29
C GLY A 44 42.52 -22.59 -18.11
N ASP A 45 42.49 -21.35 -18.59
CA ASP A 45 43.63 -20.71 -19.25
C ASP A 45 44.01 -19.39 -18.55
N GLN A 46 45.04 -18.72 -19.08
CA GLN A 46 45.54 -17.46 -18.52
C GLN A 46 44.48 -16.35 -18.48
N SER A 47 43.47 -16.39 -19.37
CA SER A 47 42.45 -15.35 -19.45
C SER A 47 41.60 -15.27 -18.17
N LEU A 48 41.44 -16.39 -17.47
CA LEU A 48 40.70 -16.45 -16.21
C LEU A 48 41.45 -15.70 -15.09
N VAL A 49 42.77 -15.91 -15.03
CA VAL A 49 43.64 -15.23 -14.07
C VAL A 49 43.72 -13.73 -14.39
N ASP A 50 43.83 -13.39 -15.68
CA ASP A 50 43.84 -12.00 -16.15
C ASP A 50 42.52 -11.29 -15.80
N GLY A 51 41.39 -11.98 -15.91
CA GLY A 51 40.08 -11.48 -15.46
C GLY A 51 40.08 -11.10 -13.98
N ILE A 52 40.64 -11.95 -13.11
CA ILE A 52 40.74 -11.64 -11.66
C ILE A 52 41.60 -10.39 -11.43
N TYR A 53 42.76 -10.29 -12.09
CA TYR A 53 43.62 -9.11 -11.98
C TYR A 53 42.93 -7.85 -12.49
N ALA A 54 42.24 -7.94 -13.64
CA ALA A 54 41.45 -6.84 -14.18
C ALA A 54 40.35 -6.41 -13.19
N GLY A 55 39.70 -7.34 -12.51
CA GLY A 55 38.66 -7.03 -11.53
C GLY A 55 39.20 -6.25 -10.34
N PHE A 56 40.35 -6.67 -9.79
CA PHE A 56 41.02 -5.94 -8.71
C PHE A 56 41.61 -4.59 -9.17
N ALA A 57 42.05 -4.47 -10.42
CA ALA A 57 42.52 -3.21 -10.96
C ALA A 57 41.35 -2.23 -11.18
N ASN A 58 40.28 -2.69 -11.83
CA ASN A 58 39.24 -1.85 -12.43
C ASN A 58 37.97 -1.73 -11.59
N GLY A 59 37.74 -2.59 -10.60
CA GLY A 59 36.46 -2.66 -9.88
C GLY A 59 35.39 -3.46 -10.64
N GLY A 60 35.83 -4.40 -11.50
CA GLY A 60 34.97 -5.20 -12.36
C GLY A 60 34.85 -4.64 -13.78
N PRO A 61 34.17 -5.37 -14.69
CA PRO A 61 33.90 -4.87 -16.03
C PRO A 61 32.97 -3.65 -15.95
N ALA A 62 32.89 -2.88 -17.04
CA ALA A 62 31.94 -1.78 -17.15
C ALA A 62 30.53 -2.25 -16.74
N LYS A 63 30.04 -1.73 -15.62
CA LYS A 63 28.68 -1.98 -15.14
C LYS A 63 27.73 -1.31 -16.14
N PRO A 64 26.67 -1.99 -16.62
CA PRO A 64 25.63 -1.31 -17.37
C PRO A 64 25.23 -0.05 -16.60
N THR A 65 25.21 1.11 -17.25
CA THR A 65 24.64 2.30 -16.65
C THR A 65 23.22 1.94 -16.23
N LEU A 66 22.89 2.13 -14.95
CA LEU A 66 21.52 1.95 -14.50
C LEU A 66 20.64 2.78 -15.45
N MET A 67 19.71 2.10 -16.13
CA MET A 67 18.74 2.86 -16.89
C MET A 67 17.99 3.75 -15.90
N PRO A 68 17.67 5.01 -16.26
CA PRO A 68 16.80 5.81 -15.42
C PRO A 68 15.55 5.00 -15.09
N LYS A 69 15.22 4.88 -13.80
CA LYS A 69 13.95 4.31 -13.35
C LYS A 69 12.86 5.21 -13.92
N VAL A 70 12.08 4.72 -14.89
CA VAL A 70 10.95 5.46 -15.45
C VAL A 70 9.80 5.29 -14.47
N LEU A 71 9.62 6.27 -13.60
CA LEU A 71 8.52 6.29 -12.64
C LEU A 71 7.21 6.50 -13.41
N VAL A 72 6.31 5.51 -13.34
CA VAL A 72 4.94 5.67 -13.82
C VAL A 72 4.21 6.61 -12.86
N PRO A 73 3.53 7.67 -13.31
CA PRO A 73 2.77 8.54 -12.41
C PRO A 73 1.76 7.75 -11.56
N ARG A 74 1.60 8.14 -10.29
CA ARG A 74 0.51 7.64 -9.44
C ARG A 74 -0.85 8.09 -10.01
N PRO A 75 -1.95 7.35 -9.77
CA PRO A 75 -3.26 7.63 -10.35
C PRO A 75 -3.83 8.99 -9.96
N PHE A 76 -3.46 9.51 -8.80
CA PHE A 76 -3.73 10.87 -8.39
C PHE A 76 -2.64 11.38 -7.44
N GLU A 77 -2.60 12.69 -7.23
CA GLU A 77 -1.81 13.32 -6.18
C GLU A 77 -2.70 14.24 -5.35
N ALA A 78 -2.54 14.23 -4.03
CA ALA A 78 -3.28 15.09 -3.11
C ALA A 78 -2.38 15.62 -1.99
N ARG A 79 -2.84 16.67 -1.31
CA ARG A 79 -2.16 17.26 -0.16
C ARG A 79 -3.04 17.12 1.06
N LEU A 80 -2.51 16.57 2.14
CA LEU A 80 -3.23 16.53 3.42
C LEU A 80 -2.67 17.61 4.34
N HIS A 81 -3.57 18.41 4.89
CA HIS A 81 -3.24 19.51 5.77
C HIS A 81 -3.10 19.04 7.23
N ALA A 82 -2.22 19.71 7.97
CA ALA A 82 -2.14 19.52 9.40
C ALA A 82 -3.45 19.98 10.05
N VAL A 83 -4.03 19.14 10.89
CA VAL A 83 -5.28 19.45 11.61
C VAL A 83 -4.99 19.74 13.09
N ASN A 84 -5.91 20.43 13.75
CA ASN A 84 -5.80 20.73 15.19
C ASN A 84 -7.17 20.61 15.84
N ASN A 85 -7.22 20.02 17.04
CA ASN A 85 -8.44 19.87 17.84
C ASN A 85 -9.57 19.08 17.15
N ILE A 86 -9.22 18.09 16.32
CA ILE A 86 -10.20 17.11 15.84
C ILE A 86 -10.58 16.20 17.00
N ASN A 87 -11.87 16.12 17.31
CA ASN A 87 -12.41 15.17 18.28
C ASN A 87 -13.09 14.05 17.50
N VAL A 88 -12.66 12.81 17.70
CA VAL A 88 -13.31 11.64 17.09
C VAL A 88 -14.63 11.38 17.82
N ASP A 89 -15.69 12.09 17.42
CA ASP A 89 -17.02 12.05 18.05
C ASP A 89 -18.17 11.75 17.07
N GLY A 90 -17.83 11.49 15.81
CA GLY A 90 -18.76 11.16 14.74
C GLY A 90 -19.48 12.39 14.19
N GLN A 91 -18.87 13.58 14.28
CA GLN A 91 -19.39 14.84 13.76
C GLN A 91 -18.38 15.49 12.80
N LEU A 92 -18.84 16.44 11.99
CA LEU A 92 -17.98 17.16 11.03
C LEU A 92 -17.72 18.62 11.44
N THR A 93 -18.10 19.00 12.66
CA THR A 93 -18.13 20.41 13.07
C THR A 93 -16.75 21.06 13.23
N ASP A 94 -15.73 20.24 13.43
CA ASP A 94 -14.31 20.59 13.56
C ASP A 94 -13.50 20.37 12.27
N TRP A 95 -14.11 19.80 11.23
CA TRP A 95 -13.54 19.64 9.90
C TRP A 95 -13.82 20.86 9.00
N SER A 96 -13.05 20.98 7.91
CA SER A 96 -13.30 22.01 6.89
C SER A 96 -14.63 21.78 6.17
N GLU A 97 -15.30 22.86 5.75
CA GLU A 97 -16.55 22.72 4.98
C GLU A 97 -16.36 21.96 3.65
N THR A 98 -15.16 22.01 3.08
CA THR A 98 -14.81 21.31 1.83
C THR A 98 -14.10 20.00 2.15
N PRO A 99 -14.56 18.86 1.59
CA PRO A 99 -13.86 17.58 1.69
C PRO A 99 -12.62 17.53 0.81
N ASP A 100 -11.63 16.72 1.20
CA ASP A 100 -10.43 16.46 0.40
C ASP A 100 -10.73 15.53 -0.78
N PHE A 101 -11.70 14.62 -0.62
CA PHE A 101 -12.11 13.68 -1.64
C PHE A 101 -13.64 13.59 -1.75
N VAL A 102 -14.12 13.47 -2.99
CA VAL A 102 -15.53 13.24 -3.31
C VAL A 102 -15.60 12.00 -4.18
N LEU A 103 -16.39 11.01 -3.74
CA LEU A 103 -16.63 9.74 -4.43
C LEU A 103 -18.10 9.65 -4.79
N ASP A 104 -18.47 10.14 -5.97
CA ASP A 104 -19.85 10.23 -6.46
C ASP A 104 -19.99 10.00 -7.98
N GLN A 105 -18.92 9.52 -8.63
CA GLN A 105 -18.87 9.32 -10.08
C GLN A 105 -18.68 7.85 -10.47
N GLU A 106 -19.30 7.45 -11.58
CA GLU A 106 -19.19 6.09 -12.16
C GLU A 106 -17.72 5.68 -12.42
N SER A 107 -16.86 6.63 -12.80
CA SER A 107 -15.43 6.36 -13.04
C SER A 107 -14.63 5.95 -11.80
N GLN A 108 -15.23 6.09 -10.61
CA GLN A 108 -14.62 5.71 -9.34
C GLN A 108 -15.04 4.31 -8.89
N VAL A 109 -15.99 3.67 -9.59
CA VAL A 109 -16.41 2.29 -9.31
C VAL A 109 -15.30 1.33 -9.73
N VAL A 110 -14.74 0.60 -8.76
CA VAL A 110 -13.60 -0.30 -8.94
C VAL A 110 -13.95 -1.78 -8.69
N PHE A 111 -15.12 -2.04 -8.13
CA PHE A 111 -15.70 -3.37 -7.99
C PHE A 111 -17.22 -3.30 -8.12
N THR A 112 -17.80 -4.30 -8.79
CA THR A 112 -19.24 -4.55 -8.85
C THR A 112 -19.49 -6.06 -8.90
N ALA A 113 -20.39 -6.58 -8.07
CA ALA A 113 -20.81 -7.98 -8.11
C ALA A 113 -21.72 -8.28 -9.32
N ALA A 114 -22.50 -7.28 -9.77
CA ALA A 114 -23.32 -7.32 -10.97
C ALA A 114 -23.28 -5.97 -11.71
N ALA A 115 -23.68 -5.95 -12.98
CA ALA A 115 -23.54 -4.77 -13.85
C ALA A 115 -24.26 -3.50 -13.36
N ASN A 116 -25.25 -3.63 -12.47
CA ASN A 116 -26.02 -2.52 -11.92
C ASN A 116 -25.93 -2.49 -10.38
N SER A 117 -24.87 -3.06 -9.79
CA SER A 117 -24.67 -3.02 -8.33
C SER A 117 -24.38 -1.61 -7.81
N TRP A 118 -23.97 -0.68 -8.68
CA TRP A 118 -23.93 0.74 -8.34
C TRP A 118 -24.98 1.46 -9.19
N SER A 119 -25.97 2.07 -8.54
CA SER A 119 -27.08 2.73 -9.23
C SER A 119 -27.03 4.27 -9.20
N GLY A 120 -26.02 4.82 -8.52
CA GLY A 120 -25.72 6.25 -8.47
C GLY A 120 -25.25 6.70 -7.09
N PRO A 121 -25.06 8.02 -6.89
CA PRO A 121 -24.57 8.53 -5.60
C PRO A 121 -25.59 8.44 -4.46
N GLU A 122 -26.87 8.18 -4.75
CA GLU A 122 -27.90 7.91 -3.73
C GLU A 122 -27.81 6.48 -3.17
N ASP A 123 -27.12 5.59 -3.88
CA ASP A 123 -26.92 4.17 -3.57
C ASP A 123 -25.59 3.98 -2.84
N LEU A 124 -24.48 4.47 -3.42
CA LEU A 124 -23.25 4.67 -2.64
C LEU A 124 -22.49 5.92 -3.08
N SER A 125 -22.21 6.81 -2.14
CA SER A 125 -21.24 7.90 -2.32
C SER A 125 -20.56 8.30 -1.01
N ALA A 126 -19.42 8.97 -1.10
CA ALA A 126 -18.73 9.46 0.09
C ALA A 126 -18.06 10.83 -0.12
N ASN A 127 -18.17 11.70 0.88
CA ASN A 127 -17.24 12.80 1.08
C ASN A 127 -16.23 12.38 2.14
N ALA A 128 -14.93 12.55 1.88
CA ALA A 128 -13.88 12.20 2.82
C ALA A 128 -12.99 13.39 3.12
N TRP A 129 -12.63 13.51 4.39
CA TRP A 129 -11.63 14.43 4.90
C TRP A 129 -10.49 13.62 5.49
N ALA A 130 -9.26 14.10 5.30
CA ALA A 130 -8.09 13.48 5.89
C ALA A 130 -7.11 14.55 6.37
N GLY A 131 -6.61 14.35 7.58
CA GLY A 131 -5.73 15.28 8.26
C GLY A 131 -4.60 14.54 8.97
N TRP A 132 -3.56 15.29 9.34
CA TRP A 132 -2.45 14.71 10.09
C TRP A 132 -2.03 15.59 11.26
N THR A 133 -1.48 14.94 12.28
CA THR A 133 -0.70 15.57 13.35
C THR A 133 0.59 14.77 13.53
N SER A 134 1.47 15.18 14.45
CA SER A 134 2.60 14.33 14.84
C SER A 134 2.20 13.05 15.57
N GLU A 135 0.95 12.93 16.00
CA GLU A 135 0.43 11.80 16.78
C GLU A 135 -0.22 10.73 15.89
N GLY A 136 -0.68 11.09 14.68
CA GLY A 136 -1.35 10.14 13.79
C GLY A 136 -2.10 10.79 12.63
N LEU A 137 -2.85 9.95 11.91
CA LEU A 137 -3.73 10.35 10.82
C LEU A 137 -5.18 10.41 11.33
N TYR A 138 -5.89 11.45 10.92
CA TYR A 138 -7.32 11.63 11.16
C TYR A 138 -8.08 11.46 9.85
N PHE A 139 -9.24 10.83 9.92
CA PHE A 139 -10.16 10.69 8.80
C PHE A 139 -11.57 10.99 9.26
N ALA A 140 -12.34 11.60 8.37
CA ALA A 140 -13.79 11.66 8.49
C ALA A 140 -14.43 11.30 7.17
N PHE A 141 -15.57 10.63 7.23
CA PHE A 141 -16.32 10.17 6.08
C PHE A 141 -17.79 10.51 6.30
N LYS A 142 -18.39 11.20 5.33
CA LYS A 142 -19.84 11.29 5.21
C LYS A 142 -20.26 10.38 4.07
N VAL A 143 -20.87 9.26 4.41
CA VAL A 143 -21.30 8.23 3.47
C VAL A 143 -22.80 8.37 3.22
N THR A 144 -23.17 8.38 1.94
CA THR A 144 -24.55 8.16 1.51
C THR A 144 -24.66 6.69 1.11
N ASP A 145 -25.62 6.01 1.70
CA ASP A 145 -25.84 4.56 1.60
C ASP A 145 -27.32 4.32 1.93
N ASP A 146 -28.06 3.70 1.01
CA ASP A 146 -29.50 3.47 1.19
C ASP A 146 -29.82 2.29 2.10
N GLN A 147 -28.90 1.32 2.29
CA GLN A 147 -29.05 0.22 3.24
C GLN A 147 -27.74 -0.24 3.88
N HIS A 148 -27.47 0.30 5.08
CA HIS A 148 -26.37 -0.19 5.90
C HIS A 148 -26.57 -1.64 6.40
N VAL A 149 -25.79 -2.57 5.86
CA VAL A 149 -25.61 -3.98 6.22
C VAL A 149 -24.17 -4.28 6.62
N GLN A 150 -24.01 -4.75 7.86
CA GLN A 150 -22.79 -5.43 8.28
C GLN A 150 -23.15 -6.69 9.08
N SER A 151 -22.39 -7.76 8.89
CA SER A 151 -22.64 -9.05 9.57
C SER A 151 -21.44 -9.59 10.34
N ALA A 152 -20.26 -8.99 10.18
CA ALA A 152 -19.03 -9.43 10.80
C ALA A 152 -18.28 -8.26 11.46
N ALA A 153 -17.50 -8.60 12.48
CA ALA A 153 -16.56 -7.71 13.15
C ALA A 153 -15.22 -8.44 13.32
N ASP A 154 -14.71 -8.99 12.22
CA ASP A 154 -13.48 -9.75 12.11
C ASP A 154 -12.89 -9.62 10.69
N ASP A 155 -12.01 -10.56 10.29
CA ASP A 155 -11.37 -10.57 8.96
C ASP A 155 -12.35 -10.74 7.80
N THR A 156 -13.62 -11.07 8.07
CA THR A 156 -14.69 -11.21 7.07
C THR A 156 -15.58 -9.97 6.94
N LEU A 157 -15.25 -8.85 7.62
CA LEU A 157 -16.02 -7.59 7.55
C LEU A 157 -16.21 -7.06 6.12
N TRP A 158 -15.31 -7.43 5.19
CA TRP A 158 -15.35 -7.00 3.79
C TRP A 158 -16.61 -7.47 3.05
N HIS A 159 -17.37 -8.41 3.59
CA HIS A 159 -18.65 -8.83 3.02
C HIS A 159 -19.79 -7.82 3.20
N GLY A 160 -19.65 -6.83 4.08
CA GLY A 160 -20.66 -5.79 4.30
C GLY A 160 -20.09 -4.38 4.18
N ASP A 161 -20.85 -3.40 4.65
CA ASP A 161 -20.48 -1.99 4.56
C ASP A 161 -19.34 -1.65 5.50
N HIS A 162 -18.37 -0.96 4.90
CA HIS A 162 -17.18 -0.48 5.56
C HIS A 162 -16.51 0.60 4.70
N MET A 163 -15.71 1.42 5.37
CA MET A 163 -14.69 2.23 4.71
C MET A 163 -13.39 1.44 4.64
N GLU A 164 -12.74 1.39 3.49
CA GLU A 164 -11.39 0.86 3.36
C GLU A 164 -10.38 2.00 3.14
N ILE A 165 -9.28 1.95 3.88
CA ILE A 165 -8.11 2.81 3.69
C ILE A 165 -6.93 1.90 3.32
N GLN A 166 -6.30 2.19 2.19
CA GLN A 166 -5.03 1.57 1.81
C GLN A 166 -3.92 2.59 2.01
N LEU A 167 -2.79 2.15 2.56
CA LEU A 167 -1.62 2.99 2.77
C LEU A 167 -0.36 2.27 2.30
N ASP A 168 0.56 3.02 1.72
CA ASP A 168 1.94 2.60 1.44
C ASP A 168 2.82 3.65 2.12
N THR A 169 3.35 3.30 3.30
CA THR A 169 3.96 4.29 4.20
C THR A 169 5.36 4.71 3.79
N GLN A 170 6.05 3.91 2.97
CA GLN A 170 7.37 4.22 2.41
C GLN A 170 7.38 4.18 0.88
N MET A 171 6.29 4.59 0.24
CA MET A 171 6.02 4.56 -1.21
C MET A 171 7.19 4.91 -2.14
N ASP A 172 8.05 5.86 -1.77
CA ASP A 172 9.19 6.25 -2.62
C ASP A 172 10.35 5.21 -2.56
N GLU A 173 10.45 4.40 -1.50
CA GLU A 173 11.48 3.39 -1.30
C GLU A 173 11.30 2.18 -2.23
N ASP A 174 10.07 1.72 -2.44
CA ASP A 174 9.77 0.55 -3.26
C ASP A 174 8.78 0.82 -4.41
N TYR A 175 8.44 2.08 -4.71
CA TYR A 175 7.56 2.63 -5.75
C TYR A 175 6.98 1.74 -6.89
N ASP A 176 7.80 0.87 -7.50
CA ASP A 176 7.40 -0.02 -8.60
C ASP A 176 7.04 -1.45 -8.12
N ASN A 177 7.01 -1.71 -6.82
CA ASN A 177 6.68 -2.99 -6.21
C ASN A 177 5.17 -3.28 -6.37
N PRO A 178 4.79 -4.36 -7.06
CA PRO A 178 3.39 -4.68 -7.34
C PRO A 178 2.66 -5.39 -6.20
N GLY A 179 3.30 -5.65 -5.06
CA GLY A 179 2.74 -6.45 -3.99
C GLY A 179 2.93 -5.82 -2.62
N MET A 180 1.92 -5.98 -1.77
CA MET A 180 1.93 -5.51 -0.39
C MET A 180 3.11 -6.11 0.39
N ASN A 181 3.76 -5.31 1.23
CA ASN A 181 4.94 -5.67 2.03
C ASN A 181 4.81 -5.16 3.50
N ASP A 182 5.95 -5.02 4.19
CA ASP A 182 6.02 -4.62 5.61
C ASP A 182 5.74 -3.12 5.87
N ASP A 183 5.51 -2.30 4.85
CA ASP A 183 5.16 -0.89 4.98
C ASP A 183 3.80 -0.53 4.33
N ASP A 184 3.10 -1.56 3.84
CA ASP A 184 1.78 -1.47 3.21
C ASP A 184 0.64 -1.90 4.15
N PHE A 185 -0.46 -1.17 4.10
CA PHE A 185 -1.65 -1.39 4.92
C PHE A 185 -2.91 -1.46 4.07
N GLN A 186 -3.84 -2.32 4.48
CA GLN A 186 -5.22 -2.33 3.98
C GLN A 186 -6.12 -2.52 5.19
N ILE A 187 -6.84 -1.44 5.52
CA ILE A 187 -7.56 -1.28 6.77
C ILE A 187 -9.03 -1.09 6.45
N GLY A 188 -9.87 -1.97 6.98
CA GLY A 188 -11.33 -1.83 6.95
C GLY A 188 -11.84 -1.23 8.25
N LEU A 189 -12.72 -0.22 8.16
CA LEU A 189 -13.38 0.45 9.27
C LEU A 189 -14.89 0.23 9.12
N SER A 190 -15.49 -0.46 10.09
CA SER A 190 -16.93 -0.75 10.07
C SER A 190 -17.61 -0.29 11.35
N LEU A 191 -18.82 0.26 11.21
CA LEU A 191 -19.69 0.65 12.31
C LEU A 191 -20.38 -0.57 12.96
N GLY A 192 -20.17 -1.78 12.42
CA GLY A 192 -20.95 -2.95 12.78
C GLY A 192 -22.38 -2.82 12.27
N ASN A 193 -23.33 -3.52 12.88
CA ASN A 193 -24.73 -3.55 12.43
C ASN A 193 -25.67 -2.68 13.25
N LEU A 194 -25.10 -1.76 14.05
CA LEU A 194 -25.84 -0.87 14.94
C LEU A 194 -26.68 -1.59 16.00
N ALA A 195 -26.43 -2.89 16.21
CA ALA A 195 -27.14 -3.74 17.16
C ALA A 195 -26.19 -4.68 17.92
N GLN A 196 -25.92 -5.87 17.39
CA GLN A 196 -25.14 -6.92 18.05
C GLN A 196 -23.72 -7.07 17.51
N VAL A 197 -23.49 -6.68 16.26
CA VAL A 197 -22.17 -6.66 15.64
C VAL A 197 -21.56 -5.31 16.00
N SER A 198 -20.47 -5.35 16.77
CA SER A 198 -19.73 -4.17 17.20
C SER A 198 -19.04 -3.49 16.01
N SER A 199 -18.74 -2.21 16.16
CA SER A 199 -17.80 -1.53 15.29
C SER A 199 -16.39 -2.12 15.44
N ILE A 200 -15.63 -2.15 14.35
CA ILE A 200 -14.25 -2.66 14.34
C ILE A 200 -13.42 -1.88 13.31
N GLY A 201 -12.12 -1.72 13.59
CA GLY A 201 -11.13 -1.47 12.56
C GLY A 201 -10.17 -2.64 12.47
N TYR A 202 -10.06 -3.23 11.29
CA TYR A 202 -9.27 -4.45 11.04
C TYR A 202 -8.29 -4.22 9.89
N ALA A 203 -7.03 -4.61 10.09
CA ALA A 203 -5.99 -4.56 9.07
C ALA A 203 -5.75 -5.95 8.47
N TRP A 204 -6.08 -6.15 7.19
CA TRP A 204 -5.77 -7.38 6.45
C TRP A 204 -4.30 -7.43 6.03
N PHE A 205 -3.80 -6.29 5.54
CA PHE A 205 -2.38 -6.00 5.45
C PHE A 205 -2.07 -4.97 6.53
N ASN A 206 -1.06 -5.23 7.36
CA ASN A 206 -0.81 -4.47 8.58
C ASN A 206 0.67 -4.06 8.70
N GLY A 207 1.29 -3.72 7.57
CA GLY A 207 2.72 -3.47 7.48
C GLY A 207 3.52 -4.60 8.13
N ALA A 208 4.44 -4.23 9.02
CA ALA A 208 5.31 -5.16 9.74
C ALA A 208 4.61 -5.92 10.88
N PHE A 209 3.33 -5.65 11.14
CA PHE A 209 2.55 -6.27 12.20
C PHE A 209 1.71 -7.46 11.71
N THR A 210 1.19 -8.25 12.65
CA THR A 210 0.27 -9.34 12.32
C THR A 210 -1.10 -8.76 11.94
N PRO A 211 -1.80 -9.31 10.93
CA PRO A 211 -3.18 -8.93 10.62
C PRO A 211 -4.10 -9.04 11.84
N GLY A 212 -5.03 -8.10 11.99
CA GLY A 212 -5.87 -8.02 13.18
C GLY A 212 -6.45 -6.63 13.44
N GLU A 213 -7.04 -6.47 14.63
CA GLU A 213 -7.47 -5.17 15.13
C GLU A 213 -6.29 -4.21 15.30
N ILE A 214 -6.52 -2.93 15.00
CA ILE A 214 -5.49 -1.90 15.06
C ILE A 214 -5.40 -1.34 16.47
N GLN A 215 -4.23 -1.50 17.09
CA GLN A 215 -3.99 -1.00 18.44
C GLN A 215 -4.04 0.54 18.47
N GLY A 216 -4.86 1.09 19.36
CA GLY A 216 -4.98 2.54 19.57
C GLY A 216 -5.81 3.27 18.52
N LEU A 217 -6.42 2.54 17.57
CA LEU A 217 -7.42 3.11 16.68
C LEU A 217 -8.60 3.62 17.49
N GLU A 218 -9.01 4.86 17.23
CA GLU A 218 -10.24 5.42 17.76
C GLU A 218 -11.25 5.57 16.63
N MET A 219 -12.52 5.27 16.90
CA MET A 219 -13.61 5.50 15.96
C MET A 219 -14.85 6.02 16.68
N ALA A 220 -15.58 6.90 16.01
CA ALA A 220 -16.89 7.36 16.42
C ALA A 220 -17.76 7.59 15.19
N TYR A 221 -19.07 7.43 15.35
CA TYR A 221 -20.00 7.54 14.22
C TYR A 221 -21.36 8.05 14.64
N THR A 222 -22.06 8.66 13.69
CA THR A 222 -23.45 9.11 13.83
C THR A 222 -24.24 8.75 12.58
N MET A 223 -25.43 8.18 12.74
CA MET A 223 -26.33 7.94 11.61
C MET A 223 -26.94 9.26 11.12
N THR A 224 -27.12 9.35 9.81
CA THR A 224 -27.80 10.46 9.14
C THR A 224 -29.09 9.96 8.49
N ASP A 225 -29.87 10.86 7.88
CA ASP A 225 -31.09 10.48 7.17
C ASP A 225 -30.82 9.64 5.90
N THR A 226 -29.58 9.64 5.39
CA THR A 226 -29.20 9.04 4.10
C THR A 226 -27.96 8.15 4.16
N GLY A 227 -27.54 7.73 5.36
CA GLY A 227 -26.28 6.99 5.55
C GLY A 227 -25.66 7.34 6.90
N TYR A 228 -24.35 7.60 6.96
CA TYR A 228 -23.64 7.84 8.23
C TYR A 228 -22.48 8.82 8.11
N ILE A 229 -22.06 9.34 9.26
CA ILE A 229 -20.77 9.98 9.46
C ILE A 229 -19.91 9.03 10.28
N LEU A 230 -18.68 8.76 9.83
CA LEU A 230 -17.66 8.00 10.54
C LEU A 230 -16.41 8.86 10.68
N GLU A 231 -15.88 8.95 11.88
CA GLU A 231 -14.56 9.50 12.15
C GLU A 231 -13.63 8.42 12.68
N ALA A 232 -12.36 8.52 12.31
CA ALA A 232 -11.32 7.62 12.78
C ALA A 232 -10.00 8.36 13.03
N PHE A 233 -9.30 7.96 14.08
CA PHE A 233 -7.91 8.34 14.34
C PHE A 233 -7.04 7.09 14.33
N ILE A 234 -6.03 7.06 13.46
CA ILE A 234 -5.03 6.00 13.39
C ILE A 234 -3.72 6.54 13.97
N PRO A 235 -3.24 6.00 15.09
CA PRO A 235 -2.06 6.53 15.75
C PRO A 235 -0.78 6.20 14.96
N LEU A 236 0.24 7.06 15.09
CA LEU A 236 1.54 6.91 14.44
C LEU A 236 2.15 5.52 14.68
N GLU A 237 2.06 5.02 15.92
CA GLU A 237 2.62 3.71 16.28
C GLU A 237 1.94 2.51 15.60
N ALA A 238 0.73 2.68 15.07
CA ALA A 238 0.03 1.65 14.30
C ALA A 238 0.50 1.56 12.84
N LEU A 239 1.24 2.56 12.35
CA LEU A 239 1.64 2.70 10.95
C LEU A 239 3.15 2.60 10.83
N SER A 240 3.69 1.37 10.88
CA SER A 240 5.12 1.11 10.74
C SER A 240 5.68 1.74 9.47
N GLY A 241 6.71 2.59 9.59
CA GLY A 241 7.40 3.22 8.46
C GLY A 241 6.92 4.63 8.12
N ILE A 242 5.74 5.05 8.59
CA ILE A 242 5.19 6.36 8.20
C ILE A 242 5.97 7.53 8.84
N SER A 243 6.12 8.60 8.07
CA SER A 243 6.65 9.88 8.55
C SER A 243 5.57 10.96 8.52
N LEU A 244 5.14 11.43 9.70
CA LEU A 244 4.16 12.51 9.84
C LEU A 244 4.85 13.86 10.07
N ALA A 245 5.37 14.43 8.99
CA ALA A 245 6.01 15.73 8.97
C ALA A 245 5.73 16.47 7.65
N GLU A 246 5.82 17.79 7.67
CA GLU A 246 5.66 18.62 6.47
C GLU A 246 6.62 18.17 5.36
N GLY A 247 6.07 17.94 4.16
CA GLY A 247 6.78 17.46 2.98
C GLY A 247 6.96 15.94 2.91
N ALA A 248 6.57 15.19 3.94
CA ALA A 248 6.56 13.73 3.87
C ALA A 248 5.51 13.23 2.86
N VAL A 249 5.78 12.06 2.30
CA VAL A 249 5.00 11.44 1.23
C VAL A 249 4.69 10.00 1.60
N PHE A 250 3.47 9.57 1.30
CA PHE A 250 3.04 8.17 1.37
C PHE A 250 1.98 7.90 0.29
N GLY A 251 1.72 6.63 -0.01
CA GLY A 251 0.65 6.20 -0.89
C GLY A 251 -0.66 6.06 -0.11
N MET A 252 -1.80 6.47 -0.69
CA MET A 252 -3.11 6.28 -0.05
C MET A 252 -4.24 6.03 -1.06
N ASN A 253 -5.20 5.19 -0.69
CA ASN A 253 -6.55 5.19 -1.25
C ASN A 253 -7.60 5.22 -0.14
N ILE A 254 -8.77 5.80 -0.46
CA ILE A 254 -9.99 5.72 0.36
C ILE A 254 -11.07 5.09 -0.52
N SER A 255 -11.75 4.07 0.02
CA SER A 255 -12.71 3.27 -0.74
C SER A 255 -13.94 2.92 0.11
N PRO A 256 -15.11 3.55 -0.08
CA PRO A 256 -16.35 3.06 0.51
C PRO A 256 -16.80 1.78 -0.18
N SER A 257 -17.23 0.81 0.63
CA SER A 257 -17.81 -0.46 0.21
C SER A 257 -19.29 -0.47 0.51
N ASP A 258 -20.05 -1.14 -0.36
CA ASP A 258 -21.50 -1.29 -0.26
C ASP A 258 -21.94 -2.77 -0.33
N SER A 259 -22.98 -3.11 0.42
CA SER A 259 -23.72 -4.36 0.40
C SER A 259 -25.16 -4.16 0.88
N ASP A 260 -26.14 -4.32 -0.01
CA ASP A 260 -27.56 -4.26 0.38
C ASP A 260 -28.11 -5.56 0.99
N THR A 261 -27.41 -6.68 0.76
CA THR A 261 -27.96 -8.00 1.06
C THR A 261 -27.48 -8.51 2.42
N ILE A 262 -28.40 -8.60 3.40
CA ILE A 262 -28.11 -9.23 4.70
C ILE A 262 -27.62 -10.67 4.52
N GLY A 263 -26.39 -10.95 4.98
CA GLY A 263 -25.73 -12.24 4.82
C GLY A 263 -25.23 -12.51 3.38
N GLY A 264 -25.25 -11.49 2.54
CA GLY A 264 -24.64 -11.46 1.22
C GLY A 264 -23.13 -11.21 1.29
N SER A 265 -22.61 -10.61 0.22
CA SER A 265 -21.21 -10.23 0.08
C SER A 265 -21.16 -8.80 -0.45
N GLN A 266 -19.96 -8.19 -0.48
CA GLN A 266 -19.72 -6.91 -1.14
C GLN A 266 -20.37 -6.88 -2.52
N GLU A 267 -21.14 -5.83 -2.77
CA GLU A 267 -21.84 -5.60 -4.03
C GLU A 267 -21.11 -4.55 -4.86
N THR A 268 -20.66 -3.46 -4.25
CA THR A 268 -19.95 -2.37 -4.92
C THR A 268 -18.81 -1.84 -4.08
N MET A 269 -17.79 -1.29 -4.75
CA MET A 269 -16.79 -0.44 -4.10
C MET A 269 -16.39 0.73 -5.00
N LEU A 270 -16.40 1.94 -4.45
CA LEU A 270 -15.77 3.11 -5.06
C LEU A 270 -14.36 3.28 -4.51
N SER A 271 -13.49 4.01 -5.22
CA SER A 271 -12.14 4.33 -4.75
C SER A 271 -11.67 5.67 -5.28
N THR A 272 -10.84 6.37 -4.50
CA THR A 272 -10.12 7.57 -4.94
C THR A 272 -9.21 7.29 -6.14
N SER A 273 -8.69 6.06 -6.24
CA SER A 273 -7.99 5.56 -7.42
C SER A 273 -8.91 4.72 -8.29
N SER A 274 -9.18 5.19 -9.51
CA SER A 274 -9.99 4.47 -10.52
C SER A 274 -9.32 3.24 -11.10
N ILE A 275 -8.03 3.04 -10.81
CA ILE A 275 -7.25 1.86 -11.20
C ILE A 275 -6.92 1.00 -9.99
N ARG A 276 -7.58 1.20 -8.84
CA ARG A 276 -7.36 0.39 -7.64
C ARG A 276 -7.47 -1.09 -8.00
N THR A 277 -6.47 -1.85 -7.60
CA THR A 277 -6.50 -3.30 -7.64
C THR A 277 -6.20 -3.87 -6.27
N TYR A 278 -6.74 -5.06 -5.99
CA TYR A 278 -6.45 -5.77 -4.75
C TYR A 278 -4.95 -6.01 -4.59
N ALA A 279 -4.41 -5.63 -3.42
CA ALA A 279 -3.04 -5.89 -3.00
C ALA A 279 -1.91 -5.39 -3.94
N ASP A 280 -2.11 -4.24 -4.61
CA ASP A 280 -1.10 -3.60 -5.46
C ASP A 280 -0.90 -2.11 -5.09
N PRO A 281 0.16 -1.78 -4.32
CA PRO A 281 0.48 -0.41 -3.89
C PRO A 281 0.72 0.58 -5.04
N ARG A 282 1.02 0.10 -6.24
CA ARG A 282 1.24 0.98 -7.40
C ARG A 282 -0.02 1.73 -7.82
N THR A 283 -1.18 1.24 -7.37
CA THR A 283 -2.49 1.84 -7.63
C THR A 283 -2.90 2.85 -6.56
N PHE A 284 -2.05 3.16 -5.59
CA PHE A 284 -2.33 4.14 -4.54
C PHE A 284 -1.95 5.55 -5.03
N GLY A 285 -2.75 6.55 -4.65
CA GLY A 285 -2.42 7.95 -4.96
C GLY A 285 -1.26 8.45 -4.12
N LYS A 286 -0.53 9.44 -4.63
CA LYS A 286 0.56 10.07 -3.88
C LYS A 286 0.02 11.16 -2.95
N ILE A 287 0.23 11.01 -1.66
CA ILE A 287 -0.12 12.02 -0.67
C ILE A 287 1.11 12.81 -0.26
N THR A 288 0.98 14.13 -0.15
CA THR A 288 2.03 15.00 0.42
C THR A 288 1.48 15.75 1.63
N LEU A 289 2.18 15.65 2.76
CA LEU A 289 1.79 16.36 3.99
C LEU A 289 2.18 17.84 3.93
N VAL A 290 1.24 18.72 4.25
CA VAL A 290 1.43 20.18 4.30
C VAL A 290 0.90 20.76 5.61
N LYS A 291 1.44 21.92 6.02
CA LYS A 291 0.94 22.67 7.18
C LYS A 291 -0.20 23.63 6.83
#